data_AF-A0A9D6WTR6-F1
#
_entry.id   AF-A0A9D6WTR6-F1
#
_cell.length_a   1.000
_cell.length_b   1.000
_cell.length_c   1.000
_cell.angle_alpha   90.00
_cell.angle_beta   90.00
_cell.angle_gamma   90.00
#
_symmetry.space_group_name_H-M   'P 1'
#
loop_
_entity.id
_entity.type
_entity.pdbx_description
1 polymer ?
#
loop_
_entity_poly.entity_id
_entity_poly.type
_entity_poly.pdbx_seq_one_letter_code
_entity_poly.pdbx_strand_id
1 'polypeptide(L)'
;MRIDEGRIAEKIRFIKDNLALVEQLGAYSESEFTSDKVKFYAGVHALQISIEAMLDILTHIVSRLHLGAPTDDRATLDTARKHDLIGEDHLRRFIQMNKFRNKVVHGYLDVDAKQVYQTLRNDLGDFQLFFDDIRRVIEQERSKEKNGKAKKVNGK
;
A
#
# COMPACT_ATOMS: atom_id res chain seq x y z
N MET A 1 -20.96 -6.03 -6.43
CA MET A 1 -19.95 -7.09 -6.16
C MET A 1 -19.23 -6.69 -4.86
N ARG A 2 -19.03 -7.57 -3.89
CA ARG A 2 -18.46 -7.19 -2.57
C ARG A 2 -16.94 -7.01 -2.65
N ILE A 3 -16.36 -6.26 -1.71
CA ILE A 3 -14.92 -6.29 -1.41
C ILE A 3 -14.51 -7.75 -1.13
N ASP A 4 -13.53 -8.23 -1.88
CA ASP A 4 -12.91 -9.54 -1.64
C ASP A 4 -11.85 -9.42 -0.53
N GLU A 5 -12.26 -9.76 0.70
CA GLU A 5 -11.40 -9.67 1.88
C GLU A 5 -10.28 -10.74 1.88
N GLY A 6 -10.50 -11.88 1.21
CA GLY A 6 -9.50 -12.95 1.09
C GLY A 6 -8.32 -12.50 0.24
N ARG A 7 -8.61 -11.91 -0.94
CA ARG A 7 -7.59 -11.33 -1.82
C ARG A 7 -6.81 -10.19 -1.15
N ILE A 8 -7.49 -9.36 -0.35
CA ILE A 8 -6.81 -8.29 0.41
C ILE A 8 -5.89 -8.89 1.47
N ALA A 9 -6.36 -9.88 2.24
CA ALA A 9 -5.57 -10.51 3.29
C ALA A 9 -4.31 -11.19 2.73
N GLU A 10 -4.41 -11.84 1.56
CA GLU A 10 -3.27 -12.42 0.87
C GLU A 10 -2.22 -11.37 0.52
N LYS A 11 -2.63 -10.23 -0.06
CA LYS A 11 -1.72 -9.13 -0.40
C LYS A 11 -1.12 -8.46 0.84
N ILE A 12 -1.88 -8.30 1.92
CA ILE A 12 -1.35 -7.78 3.19
C ILE A 12 -0.28 -8.71 3.75
N ARG A 13 -0.49 -10.03 3.72
CA ARG A 13 0.53 -11.01 4.13
C ARG A 13 1.78 -10.89 3.27
N PHE A 14 1.61 -10.85 1.94
CA PHE A 14 2.72 -10.65 1.00
C PHE A 14 3.53 -9.37 1.31
N ILE A 15 2.86 -8.24 1.57
CA ILE A 15 3.53 -7.00 1.97
C ILE A 15 4.31 -7.23 3.27
N LYS A 16 3.69 -7.82 4.30
CA LYS A 16 4.34 -8.05 5.61
C LYS A 16 5.58 -8.94 5.49
N ASP A 17 5.54 -9.99 4.68
CA ASP A 17 6.68 -10.87 4.45
C ASP A 17 7.85 -10.09 3.80
N ASN A 18 7.56 -9.21 2.84
CA ASN A 18 8.57 -8.33 2.25
C ASN A 18 9.08 -7.27 3.24
N LEU A 19 8.21 -6.73 4.10
CA LEU A 19 8.64 -5.77 5.13
C LEU A 19 9.58 -6.42 6.15
N ALA A 20 9.37 -7.68 6.50
CA ALA A 20 10.31 -8.42 7.36
C ALA A 20 11.69 -8.56 6.71
N LEU A 21 11.77 -8.80 5.40
CA LEU A 21 13.03 -8.77 4.65
C LEU A 21 13.65 -7.36 4.66
N VAL A 22 12.84 -6.33 4.43
CA VAL A 22 13.30 -4.94 4.44
C VAL A 22 13.85 -4.53 5.81
N GLU A 23 13.21 -4.93 6.91
CA GLU A 23 13.70 -4.72 8.27
C GLU A 23 15.04 -5.41 8.51
N GLN A 24 15.21 -6.65 8.05
CA GLN A 24 16.49 -7.36 8.11
C GLN A 24 17.58 -6.63 7.32
N LEU A 25 17.26 -6.13 6.13
CA LEU A 25 18.20 -5.36 5.31
C LEU A 25 18.54 -4.00 5.94
N GLY A 26 17.60 -3.37 6.63
CA GLY A 26 17.82 -2.15 7.41
C GLY A 26 18.58 -2.36 8.73
N ALA A 27 18.81 -3.61 9.15
CA ALA A 27 19.60 -3.91 10.35
C ALA A 27 21.12 -3.86 10.09
N TYR A 28 21.56 -4.02 8.84
CA TYR A 28 22.95 -3.80 8.44
C TYR A 28 23.33 -2.32 8.55
N SER A 29 24.63 -2.04 8.66
CA SER A 29 25.13 -0.67 8.50
C SER A 29 24.91 -0.15 7.07
N GLU A 30 24.85 1.17 6.91
CA GLU A 30 24.75 1.80 5.58
C GLU A 30 25.84 1.30 4.63
N SER A 31 27.08 1.17 5.13
CA SER A 31 28.20 0.68 4.32
C SER A 31 28.01 -0.77 3.88
N GLU A 32 27.52 -1.65 4.76
CA GLU A 32 27.28 -3.06 4.42
C GLU A 32 26.12 -3.25 3.43
N PHE A 33 25.11 -2.38 3.49
CA PHE A 33 23.99 -2.38 2.56
C PHE A 33 24.39 -1.83 1.18
N THR A 34 25.03 -0.66 1.16
CA THR A 34 25.37 0.07 -0.07
C THR A 34 26.50 -0.57 -0.87
N SER A 35 27.41 -1.29 -0.22
CA SER A 35 28.51 -2.01 -0.89
C SER A 35 28.10 -3.37 -1.45
N ASP A 36 26.94 -3.90 -1.05
CA ASP A 36 26.44 -5.21 -1.49
C ASP A 36 25.25 -5.05 -2.45
N LYS A 37 25.49 -5.32 -3.74
CA LYS A 37 24.46 -5.22 -4.77
C LYS A 37 23.27 -6.15 -4.53
N VAL A 38 23.48 -7.31 -3.92
CA VAL A 38 22.38 -8.26 -3.65
C VAL A 38 21.47 -7.65 -2.59
N LYS A 39 22.02 -7.12 -1.49
CA LYS A 39 21.23 -6.44 -0.45
C LYS A 39 20.49 -5.23 -1.00
N PHE A 40 21.18 -4.40 -1.78
CA PHE A 40 20.59 -3.22 -2.40
C PHE A 40 19.40 -3.59 -3.30
N TYR A 41 19.60 -4.48 -4.28
CA TYR A 41 18.54 -4.85 -5.21
C TYR A 41 17.40 -5.61 -4.54
N ALA A 42 17.70 -6.45 -3.53
CA ALA A 42 16.66 -7.09 -2.72
C ALA A 42 15.79 -6.05 -2.01
N GLY A 43 16.39 -5.04 -1.37
CA GLY A 43 15.66 -3.98 -0.68
C GLY A 43 14.81 -3.13 -1.64
N VAL A 44 15.39 -2.73 -2.78
CA VAL A 44 14.68 -1.99 -3.83
C VAL A 44 13.46 -2.78 -4.32
N HIS A 45 13.66 -4.05 -4.67
CA HIS A 45 12.60 -4.86 -5.24
C HIS A 45 11.50 -5.17 -4.21
N ALA A 46 11.88 -5.49 -2.96
CA ALA A 46 10.93 -5.75 -1.88
C ALA A 46 10.03 -4.53 -1.59
N LEU A 47 10.60 -3.32 -1.56
CA LEU A 47 9.81 -2.08 -1.46
C LEU A 47 8.90 -1.89 -2.67
N GLN A 48 9.44 -2.04 -3.88
CA GLN A 48 8.70 -1.85 -5.13
C GLN A 48 7.45 -2.73 -5.20
N ILE A 49 7.59 -4.05 -4.99
CA ILE A 49 6.47 -5.00 -5.09
C ILE A 49 5.49 -4.88 -3.91
N SER A 50 5.95 -4.39 -2.76
CA SER A 50 5.07 -4.06 -1.63
C SER A 50 4.18 -2.85 -1.93
N ILE A 51 4.74 -1.83 -2.58
CA ILE A 51 3.99 -0.64 -3.03
C ILE A 51 3.00 -1.03 -4.14
N GLU A 52 3.39 -1.89 -5.07
CA GLU A 52 2.47 -2.44 -6.09
C GLU A 52 1.28 -3.15 -5.42
N ALA A 53 1.55 -4.05 -4.47
CA ALA A 53 0.50 -4.78 -3.78
C ALA A 53 -0.44 -3.86 -2.99
N MET A 54 0.08 -2.78 -2.41
CA MET A 54 -0.69 -1.71 -1.76
C MET A 54 -1.65 -1.03 -2.74
N LEU A 55 -1.14 -0.60 -3.90
CA LEU A 55 -1.94 0.08 -4.93
C LEU A 55 -3.01 -0.86 -5.52
N ASP A 56 -2.68 -2.13 -5.74
CA ASP A 56 -3.62 -3.16 -6.17
C ASP A 56 -4.80 -3.35 -5.21
N ILE A 57 -4.53 -3.35 -3.88
CA ILE A 57 -5.59 -3.41 -2.87
C ILE A 57 -6.52 -2.21 -3.02
N LEU A 58 -5.96 -1.02 -3.17
CA LEU A 58 -6.72 0.22 -3.25
C LEU A 58 -7.57 0.27 -4.53
N THR A 59 -6.99 -0.09 -5.67
CA THR A 59 -7.68 -0.23 -6.96
C THR A 59 -8.84 -1.22 -6.87
N HIS A 60 -8.63 -2.36 -6.23
CA HIS A 60 -9.69 -3.34 -5.99
C HIS A 60 -10.83 -2.76 -5.16
N ILE A 61 -10.53 -2.05 -4.05
CA ILE A 61 -11.57 -1.43 -3.21
C ILE A 61 -12.35 -0.37 -4.00
N VAL A 62 -11.65 0.55 -4.67
CA VAL A 62 -12.28 1.61 -5.49
C VAL A 62 -13.21 1.01 -6.54
N SER A 63 -12.77 -0.06 -7.21
CA SER A 63 -13.58 -0.80 -8.19
C SER A 63 -14.82 -1.45 -7.57
N ARG A 64 -14.66 -2.15 -6.44
CA ARG A 64 -15.77 -2.87 -5.77
C ARG A 64 -16.80 -1.95 -5.15
N LEU A 65 -16.40 -0.75 -4.74
CA LEU A 65 -17.29 0.27 -4.22
C LEU A 65 -17.88 1.17 -5.32
N HIS A 66 -17.56 0.93 -6.60
CA HIS A 66 -18.04 1.70 -7.75
C HIS A 66 -17.78 3.22 -7.62
N LEU A 67 -16.61 3.58 -7.10
CA LEU A 67 -16.24 4.98 -6.80
C LEU A 67 -15.67 5.74 -8.00
N GLY A 68 -15.57 5.08 -9.15
CA GLY A 68 -15.04 5.64 -10.39
C GLY A 68 -14.24 4.62 -11.19
N ALA A 69 -13.70 5.07 -12.31
CA ALA A 69 -12.80 4.31 -13.17
C ALA A 69 -11.47 5.07 -13.30
N PRO A 70 -10.62 5.07 -12.24
CA PRO A 70 -9.32 5.73 -12.29
C PRO A 70 -8.46 5.13 -13.40
N THR A 71 -7.73 5.99 -14.11
CA THR A 71 -6.93 5.63 -15.29
C THR A 71 -5.53 5.12 -14.93
N ASP A 72 -5.05 5.46 -13.73
CA ASP A 72 -3.73 5.12 -13.22
C ASP A 72 -3.72 5.13 -11.68
N ASP A 73 -2.59 4.75 -11.09
CA ASP A 73 -2.40 4.68 -9.64
C ASP A 73 -2.57 6.04 -8.94
N ARG A 74 -2.21 7.14 -9.62
CA ARG A 74 -2.38 8.48 -9.05
C ARG A 74 -3.86 8.82 -8.95
N ALA A 75 -4.62 8.57 -10.01
CA ALA A 75 -6.07 8.73 -10.02
C ALA A 75 -6.75 7.81 -9.00
N THR A 76 -6.24 6.60 -8.78
CA THR A 76 -6.73 5.70 -7.73
C THR A 76 -6.53 6.29 -6.34
N LEU A 77 -5.35 6.83 -6.04
CA LEU A 77 -5.05 7.48 -4.76
C LEU A 77 -5.93 8.72 -4.53
N ASP A 78 -6.09 9.57 -5.55
CA ASP A 78 -6.94 10.76 -5.46
C ASP A 78 -8.43 10.37 -5.27
N THR A 79 -8.89 9.32 -5.97
CA THR A 79 -10.25 8.77 -5.79
C THR A 79 -10.46 8.21 -4.39
N ALA A 80 -9.50 7.43 -3.89
CA ALA A 80 -9.55 6.88 -2.54
C ALA A 80 -9.63 7.99 -1.49
N ARG A 81 -8.84 9.06 -1.65
CA ARG A 81 -8.91 10.22 -0.75
C ARG A 81 -10.25 10.94 -0.84
N LYS A 82 -10.75 11.20 -2.06
CA LYS A 82 -12.03 11.88 -2.29
C LYS A 82 -13.22 11.18 -1.61
N HIS A 83 -13.14 9.87 -1.46
CA HIS A 83 -14.16 9.05 -0.80
C HIS A 83 -13.77 8.62 0.63
N ASP A 84 -12.83 9.32 1.25
CA ASP A 84 -12.39 9.14 2.64
C ASP A 84 -11.91 7.72 2.98
N LEU A 85 -11.43 6.99 1.97
CA LEU A 85 -10.79 5.68 2.16
C LEU A 85 -9.41 5.81 2.80
N ILE A 86 -8.75 6.94 2.56
CA ILE A 86 -7.44 7.30 3.13
C ILE A 86 -7.46 8.76 3.61
N GLY A 87 -6.64 9.08 4.61
CA GLY A 87 -6.48 10.45 5.11
C GLY A 87 -5.69 11.37 4.17
N GLU A 88 -5.81 12.70 4.37
CA GLU A 88 -5.08 13.71 3.58
C GLU A 88 -3.56 13.57 3.71
N ASP A 89 -3.08 13.32 4.92
CA ASP A 89 -1.64 13.14 5.17
C ASP A 89 -1.12 11.83 4.59
N HIS A 90 -1.96 10.80 4.56
CA HIS A 90 -1.63 9.50 3.99
C HIS A 90 -1.55 9.58 2.46
N LEU A 91 -2.45 10.33 1.81
CA LEU A 91 -2.39 10.58 0.37
C LEU A 91 -1.01 11.09 -0.06
N ARG A 92 -0.49 12.10 0.64
CA ARG A 92 0.82 12.68 0.31
C ARG A 92 1.95 11.66 0.41
N ARG A 93 1.94 10.80 1.43
CA ARG A 93 2.91 9.71 1.63
C ARG A 93 2.80 8.66 0.54
N PHE A 94 1.59 8.18 0.26
CA PHE A 94 1.35 7.14 -0.75
C PHE A 94 1.67 7.60 -2.17
N ILE A 95 1.52 8.88 -2.48
CA ILE A 95 2.01 9.48 -3.73
C ILE A 95 3.53 9.35 -3.84
N GLN A 96 4.28 9.60 -2.76
CA GLN A 96 5.74 9.46 -2.78
C GLN A 96 6.17 8.00 -2.94
N MET A 97 5.46 7.08 -2.28
CA MET A 97 5.67 5.64 -2.48
C MET A 97 5.45 5.24 -3.94
N ASN A 98 4.34 5.68 -4.55
CA ASN A 98 4.08 5.43 -5.97
C ASN A 98 5.18 6.02 -6.88
N LYS A 99 5.64 7.24 -6.59
CA LYS A 99 6.77 7.85 -7.31
C LYS A 99 8.06 7.03 -7.18
N PHE A 100 8.37 6.51 -5.99
CA PHE A 100 9.50 5.62 -5.79
C PHE A 100 9.37 4.36 -6.65
N ARG A 101 8.22 3.68 -6.60
CA ARG A 101 7.92 2.49 -7.43
C ARG A 101 8.12 2.77 -8.92
N ASN A 102 7.66 3.91 -9.41
CA ASN A 102 7.84 4.31 -10.81
C ASN A 102 9.30 4.65 -11.15
N LYS A 103 10.02 5.29 -10.22
CA LYS A 103 11.45 5.60 -10.37
C LYS A 103 12.28 4.33 -10.48
N VAL A 104 11.97 3.29 -9.71
CA VAL A 104 12.68 1.99 -9.77
C VAL A 104 12.61 1.36 -11.16
N VAL A 105 11.51 1.55 -11.90
CA VAL A 105 11.33 0.99 -13.26
C VAL A 105 11.85 1.92 -14.35
N HIS A 106 11.48 3.20 -14.29
CA HIS A 106 11.68 4.14 -15.40
C HIS A 106 12.92 5.04 -15.24
N GLY A 107 13.34 5.30 -14.00
CA GLY A 107 14.50 6.13 -13.65
C GLY A 107 15.55 5.31 -12.91
N TYR A 108 15.76 4.05 -13.30
CA TYR A 108 16.59 3.09 -12.57
C TYR A 108 18.04 3.56 -12.39
N LEU A 109 18.56 4.40 -13.28
CA LEU A 109 19.88 5.02 -13.16
C LEU A 109 19.97 6.04 -12.01
N ASP A 110 18.83 6.57 -11.58
CA ASP A 110 18.72 7.60 -10.54
C ASP A 110 18.39 7.02 -9.15
N VAL A 111 18.27 5.69 -9.02
CA VAL A 111 17.98 5.04 -7.74
C VAL A 111 19.25 4.97 -6.89
N ASP A 112 19.35 5.86 -5.92
CA ASP A 112 20.50 5.98 -5.04
C ASP A 112 20.42 5.01 -3.85
N ALA A 113 21.52 4.28 -3.60
CA ALA A 113 21.58 3.26 -2.56
C ALA A 113 21.45 3.84 -1.14
N LYS A 114 21.93 5.07 -0.90
CA LYS A 114 21.82 5.71 0.41
C LYS A 114 20.39 6.16 0.68
N GLN A 115 19.73 6.76 -0.31
CA GLN A 115 18.30 7.11 -0.22
C GLN A 115 17.45 5.88 0.05
N VAL A 116 17.72 4.77 -0.66
CA VAL A 116 17.04 3.51 -0.42
C VAL A 116 17.26 3.06 1.02
N TYR A 117 18.52 3.00 1.50
CA TYR A 117 18.82 2.64 2.89
C TYR A 117 18.07 3.51 3.93
N GLN A 118 17.95 4.81 3.68
CA GLN A 118 17.17 5.71 4.53
C GLN A 118 15.68 5.33 4.56
N THR A 119 15.09 5.01 3.41
CA THR A 119 13.70 4.54 3.33
C THR A 119 13.50 3.22 4.07
N LEU A 120 14.44 2.27 3.96
CA LEU A 120 14.39 1.01 4.70
C LEU A 120 14.32 1.23 6.23
N ARG A 121 14.95 2.29 6.74
CA ARG A 121 15.04 2.58 8.19
C ARG A 121 13.87 3.40 8.72
N ASN A 122 13.40 4.36 7.93
CA ASN A 122 12.58 5.46 8.46
C ASN A 122 11.13 5.42 7.98
N ASP A 123 10.85 4.80 6.84
CA ASP A 123 9.59 5.03 6.13
C ASP A 123 8.64 3.81 6.16
N LEU A 124 9.03 2.69 6.80
CA LEU A 124 8.20 1.48 6.83
C LEU A 124 6.86 1.68 7.55
N GLY A 125 6.78 2.69 8.43
CA GLY A 125 5.54 3.07 9.11
C GLY A 125 4.42 3.46 8.15
N ASP A 126 4.72 3.89 6.93
CA ASP A 126 3.71 4.25 5.93
C ASP A 126 2.84 3.05 5.52
N PHE A 127 3.40 1.83 5.51
CA PHE A 127 2.62 0.62 5.27
C PHE A 127 1.66 0.31 6.42
N GLN A 128 2.05 0.64 7.66
CA GLN A 128 1.16 0.48 8.81
C GLN A 128 -0.03 1.44 8.72
N LEU A 129 0.21 2.71 8.35
CA LEU A 129 -0.86 3.68 8.09
C LEU A 129 -1.83 3.16 7.02
N PHE A 130 -1.30 2.56 5.95
CA PHE A 130 -2.12 1.94 4.92
C PHE A 130 -2.95 0.78 5.46
N PHE A 131 -2.37 -0.14 6.23
CA PHE A 131 -3.12 -1.26 6.82
C PHE A 131 -4.26 -0.80 7.72
N ASP A 132 -4.04 0.26 8.49
CA ASP A 132 -5.05 0.84 9.37
C ASP A 132 -6.21 1.47 8.56
N ASP A 133 -5.90 2.16 7.46
CA ASP A 133 -6.92 2.67 6.52
C ASP A 133 -7.75 1.53 5.91
N ILE A 134 -7.10 0.49 5.40
CA ILE A 134 -7.80 -0.65 4.79
C ILE A 134 -8.69 -1.37 5.80
N ARG A 135 -8.19 -1.55 7.04
CA ARG A 135 -8.97 -2.14 8.12
C ARG A 135 -10.21 -1.31 8.42
N ARG A 136 -10.06 0.01 8.56
CA ARG A 136 -11.17 0.94 8.81
C ARG A 136 -12.22 0.85 7.70
N VAL A 137 -11.80 0.83 6.43
CA VAL A 137 -12.72 0.70 5.29
C VAL A 137 -13.50 -0.62 5.36
N ILE A 138 -12.84 -1.75 5.60
CA ILE A 138 -13.50 -3.06 5.70
C ILE A 138 -14.52 -3.09 6.85
N GLU A 139 -14.17 -2.52 8.01
CA GLU A 139 -15.06 -2.45 9.18
C GLU A 139 -16.30 -1.58 8.92
N GLN A 140 -16.12 -0.45 8.22
CA GLN A 140 -17.22 0.42 7.81
C GLN A 140 -18.18 -0.30 6.85
N GLU A 141 -17.66 -1.01 5.84
CA GLU A 141 -18.48 -1.74 4.89
C GLU A 141 -19.24 -2.92 5.53
N ARG A 142 -18.60 -3.67 6.43
CA ARG A 142 -19.28 -4.72 7.23
C ARG A 142 -20.43 -4.15 8.07
N SER A 143 -20.26 -2.93 8.60
CA SER A 143 -21.28 -2.26 9.42
C SER A 143 -22.48 -1.79 8.58
N LYS A 144 -22.24 -1.24 7.39
CA LYS A 144 -23.29 -0.86 6.44
C LYS A 144 -24.14 -2.06 6.02
N GLU A 145 -23.52 -3.21 5.76
CA GLU A 145 -24.23 -4.44 5.39
C GLU A 145 -25.17 -4.95 6.50
N LYS A 146 -24.71 -4.95 7.76
CA LYS A 146 -25.52 -5.38 8.91
C LYS A 146 -26.76 -4.50 9.09
N ASN A 147 -26.58 -3.19 8.99
CA ASN A 147 -27.68 -2.21 9.11
C ASN A 147 -28.68 -2.32 7.95
N GLY A 148 -28.20 -2.59 6.73
CA GLY A 148 -29.05 -2.82 5.56
C GLY A 148 -29.90 -4.10 5.67
N LYS A 149 -29.35 -5.17 6.26
CA LYS A 149 -30.10 -6.41 6.53
C LYS A 149 -31.16 -6.22 7.61
N ALA A 150 -30.83 -5.53 8.71
CA ALA A 150 -31.77 -5.27 9.82
C ALA A 150 -32.99 -4.45 9.37
N LYS A 151 -32.81 -3.44 8.51
CA LYS A 151 -33.92 -2.64 7.96
C LYS A 151 -34.84 -3.44 7.02
N LYS A 152 -34.34 -4.46 6.32
CA LYS A 152 -35.16 -5.33 5.47
C LYS A 152 -36.00 -6.36 6.24
N VAL A 153 -35.60 -6.70 7.47
CA VAL A 153 -36.32 -7.67 8.32
C VAL A 153 -37.48 -7.01 9.07
N ASN A 154 -37.35 -5.74 9.48
CA ASN A 154 -38.41 -5.01 10.19
C ASN A 154 -39.41 -4.27 9.28
N GLY A 155 -39.30 -4.42 7.96
CA GLY A 155 -40.16 -3.77 6.96
C GLY A 155 -41.19 -4.70 6.32
N LYS A 156 -41.50 -5.83 6.96
CA LYS A 156 -42.51 -6.80 6.52
C LYS A 156 -43.57 -6.98 7.60
#